data_AF-A0A955MM45-F1
#
_entry.id   AF-A0A955MM45-F1
#
_cell.length_a   1.000
_cell.length_b   1.000
_cell.length_c   1.000
_cell.angle_alpha   90.00
_cell.angle_beta   90.00
_cell.angle_gamma   90.00
#
_symmetry.space_group_name_H-M   'P 1'
#
loop_
_entity.id
_entity.type
_entity.pdbx_description
1 polymer ?
#
loop_
_entity_poly.entity_id
_entity_poly.type
_entity_poly.pdbx_seq_one_letter_code
_entity_poly.pdbx_strand_id
1 'polypeptide(L)'
;MNRHTTRREFLIGAATASLAFGAFPRIASAEESRFSLDYIVGSCMYGELLLDEVLAEVPKTGASYIDIWPKKHANHREQVEAMGLDAFQDLLDKHHVRLGMLTHYDLGPFKLQEEMKVLSRFGGKIVISGSRRAKGEDLKADVKQFLEEMKPHVAAAEEQGVIIGIENHGNALIESPDSLRYFADGIDSDHIGIAFAPYHLPQDPEIIAKLIEDIGPRLVHFYAWEHGLGSHKKMPKVLEMKQLPGYGELDFVPILAALKKINYAGWTSIFMHPVPRGIPILPTAAEVTAAISRSREYLEDCLDRIR
;
A
#
# COMPACT_ATOMS: atom_id res chain seq x y z
N MET A 1 -84.61 -45.15 -6.64
CA MET A 1 -84.51 -44.85 -8.08
C MET A 1 -83.04 -44.63 -8.41
N ASN A 2 -82.48 -45.49 -9.26
CA ASN A 2 -81.07 -45.53 -9.63
C ASN A 2 -80.54 -44.20 -10.18
N ARG A 3 -79.31 -43.82 -9.78
CA ARG A 3 -78.17 -43.68 -10.71
C ARG A 3 -76.85 -43.45 -9.95
N HIS A 4 -75.81 -44.03 -10.52
CA HIS A 4 -74.50 -44.31 -9.95
C HIS A 4 -73.65 -43.07 -9.67
N THR A 5 -72.87 -43.11 -8.59
CA THR A 5 -71.64 -42.30 -8.46
C THR A 5 -70.46 -43.26 -8.47
N THR A 6 -69.69 -43.24 -9.55
CA THR A 6 -68.47 -44.05 -9.71
C THR A 6 -67.29 -43.42 -8.99
N ARG A 7 -66.48 -44.28 -8.36
CA ARG A 7 -65.14 -44.02 -7.83
C ARG A 7 -64.22 -43.43 -8.91
N ARG A 8 -63.98 -42.12 -8.87
CA ARG A 8 -62.77 -41.45 -9.38
C ARG A 8 -62.72 -40.06 -8.75
N GLU A 9 -61.92 -39.93 -7.70
CA GLU A 9 -60.64 -39.21 -7.76
C GLU A 9 -60.89 -37.70 -7.53
N PHE A 10 -60.89 -37.24 -6.28
CA PHE A 10 -59.71 -36.94 -5.44
C PHE A 10 -59.17 -35.54 -5.77
N LEU A 11 -59.16 -34.69 -4.72
CA LEU A 11 -58.53 -33.37 -4.59
C LEU A 11 -59.22 -32.16 -5.21
N ILE A 12 -60.20 -31.59 -4.50
CA ILE A 12 -60.21 -30.14 -4.19
C ILE A 12 -60.78 -29.99 -2.77
N GLY A 13 -59.89 -29.89 -1.79
CA GLY A 13 -60.22 -29.74 -0.37
C GLY A 13 -59.85 -28.36 0.15
N ALA A 14 -60.88 -27.60 0.47
CA ALA A 14 -61.05 -26.58 1.52
C ALA A 14 -59.85 -25.74 2.03
N ALA A 15 -60.09 -24.43 2.02
CA ALA A 15 -59.36 -23.40 2.73
C ALA A 15 -59.45 -23.53 4.26
N THR A 16 -58.34 -23.30 4.96
CA THR A 16 -58.30 -22.77 6.33
C THR A 16 -57.00 -21.99 6.55
N ALA A 17 -57.14 -20.82 7.17
CA ALA A 17 -56.13 -19.82 7.37
C ALA A 17 -54.93 -20.28 8.21
N SER A 18 -53.73 -19.86 7.81
CA SER A 18 -52.56 -19.73 8.67
C SER A 18 -51.72 -18.58 8.12
N LEU A 19 -51.58 -17.51 8.91
CA LEU A 19 -50.66 -16.40 8.67
C LEU A 19 -49.23 -16.94 8.78
N ALA A 20 -48.69 -17.45 7.68
CA ALA A 20 -47.25 -17.62 7.53
C ALA A 20 -46.67 -16.24 7.20
N PHE A 21 -45.95 -15.65 8.15
CA PHE A 21 -44.97 -14.61 7.85
C PHE A 21 -44.03 -15.21 6.79
N GLY A 22 -44.19 -14.79 5.54
CA GLY A 22 -43.27 -15.14 4.46
C GLY A 22 -41.90 -14.60 4.84
N ALA A 23 -41.02 -15.49 5.29
CA ALA A 23 -39.60 -15.26 5.23
C ALA A 23 -39.23 -15.24 3.74
N PHE A 24 -39.37 -14.07 3.12
CA PHE A 24 -38.65 -13.79 1.89
C PHE A 24 -37.17 -13.96 2.22
N PRO A 25 -36.42 -14.80 1.50
CA PRO A 25 -34.98 -14.73 1.59
C PRO A 25 -34.62 -13.31 1.15
N ARG A 26 -34.13 -12.49 2.09
CA ARG A 26 -33.29 -11.35 1.73
C ARG A 26 -32.09 -11.99 1.03
N ILE A 27 -32.18 -12.09 -0.29
CA ILE A 27 -30.98 -12.04 -1.11
C ILE A 27 -30.39 -10.70 -0.76
N ALA A 28 -29.45 -10.69 0.19
CA ALA A 28 -28.54 -9.59 0.33
C ALA A 28 -27.84 -9.54 -1.02
N SER A 29 -28.26 -8.55 -1.84
CA SER A 29 -27.43 -8.08 -2.92
C SER A 29 -26.12 -7.70 -2.24
N ALA A 30 -25.10 -8.54 -2.39
CA ALA A 30 -23.74 -8.06 -2.23
C ALA A 30 -23.63 -6.92 -3.25
N GLU A 31 -23.74 -5.68 -2.80
CA GLU A 31 -23.15 -4.59 -3.56
C GLU A 31 -21.71 -5.02 -3.78
N GLU A 32 -21.34 -5.29 -5.03
CA GLU A 32 -19.94 -5.44 -5.39
C GLU A 32 -19.27 -4.14 -4.92
N SER A 33 -18.51 -4.24 -3.82
CA SER A 33 -17.82 -3.10 -3.27
C SER A 33 -16.92 -2.55 -4.36
N ARG A 34 -17.14 -1.30 -4.75
CA ARG A 34 -16.32 -0.63 -5.74
C ARG A 34 -14.87 -0.64 -5.25
N PHE A 35 -13.94 -1.09 -6.09
CA PHE A 35 -12.51 -1.01 -5.79
C PHE A 35 -12.10 0.43 -5.50
N SER A 36 -11.36 0.63 -4.43
CA SER A 36 -10.82 1.92 -3.98
C SER A 36 -9.39 1.75 -3.51
N LEU A 37 -8.60 2.82 -3.58
CA LEU A 37 -7.25 2.84 -3.03
C LEU A 37 -7.29 3.29 -1.57
N ASP A 38 -6.60 2.55 -0.70
CA ASP A 38 -6.40 2.94 0.69
C ASP A 38 -5.12 3.76 0.81
N TYR A 39 -5.23 5.04 1.12
CA TYR A 39 -4.09 5.95 1.13
C TYR A 39 -3.32 5.97 2.46
N ILE A 40 -1.99 6.05 2.34
CA ILE A 40 -1.07 6.38 3.43
C ILE A 40 -0.15 7.53 3.00
N VAL A 41 0.26 8.38 3.93
CA VAL A 41 1.19 9.48 3.66
C VAL A 41 2.60 9.12 4.13
N GLY A 42 3.56 9.10 3.20
CA GLY A 42 4.99 9.07 3.52
C GLY A 42 5.44 10.37 4.15
N SER A 43 5.88 10.34 5.41
CA SER A 43 6.32 11.55 6.11
C SER A 43 7.56 12.21 5.47
N CYS A 44 8.35 11.47 4.69
CA CYS A 44 9.47 12.03 3.91
C CYS A 44 9.05 13.04 2.84
N MET A 45 7.78 13.07 2.45
CA MET A 45 7.24 14.10 1.55
C MET A 45 7.35 15.50 2.16
N TYR A 46 7.40 15.58 3.49
CA TYR A 46 7.48 16.80 4.29
C TYR A 46 8.89 17.07 4.82
N GLY A 47 9.89 16.26 4.47
CA GLY A 47 11.26 16.44 4.92
C GLY A 47 11.39 16.46 6.44
N GLU A 48 12.01 17.51 6.97
CA GLU A 48 12.27 17.70 8.41
C GLU A 48 11.32 18.71 9.09
N LEU A 49 10.15 18.99 8.51
CA LEU A 49 9.11 19.79 9.18
C LEU A 49 8.70 19.17 10.53
N LEU A 50 8.05 19.96 11.39
CA LEU A 50 7.61 19.46 12.69
C LEU A 50 6.54 18.39 12.50
N LEU A 51 6.66 17.25 13.20
CA LEU A 51 5.73 16.14 13.07
C LEU A 51 4.29 16.54 13.43
N ASP A 52 4.10 17.45 14.38
CA ASP A 52 2.79 18.03 14.72
C ASP A 52 2.15 18.74 13.50
N GLU A 53 2.94 19.50 12.74
CA GLU A 53 2.49 20.18 11.52
C GLU A 53 2.15 19.17 10.41
N VAL A 54 2.98 18.14 10.25
CA VAL A 54 2.76 17.09 9.25
C VAL A 54 1.49 16.29 9.57
N LEU A 55 1.29 15.88 10.82
CA LEU A 55 0.12 15.11 11.24
C LEU A 55 -1.18 15.90 11.08
N ALA A 56 -1.15 17.21 11.30
CA ALA A 56 -2.30 18.08 11.05
C ALA A 56 -2.75 18.10 9.57
N GLU A 57 -1.86 17.77 8.65
CA GLU A 57 -2.12 17.75 7.22
C GLU A 57 -2.57 16.38 6.69
N VAL A 58 -2.18 15.27 7.33
CA VAL A 58 -2.46 13.90 6.83
C VAL A 58 -3.94 13.67 6.49
N PRO A 59 -4.93 14.02 7.34
CA PRO A 59 -6.35 13.81 7.00
C PRO A 59 -6.80 14.56 5.74
N LYS A 60 -6.16 15.69 5.41
CA LYS A 60 -6.54 16.53 4.26
C LYS A 60 -6.12 15.94 2.92
N THR A 61 -5.20 14.95 2.93
CA THR A 61 -4.87 14.17 1.74
C THR A 61 -5.90 13.08 1.46
N GLY A 62 -6.83 12.82 2.39
CA GLY A 62 -7.74 11.67 2.34
C GLY A 62 -7.16 10.39 2.95
N ALA A 63 -5.96 10.44 3.51
CA ALA A 63 -5.38 9.34 4.29
C ALA A 63 -5.75 9.46 5.78
N SER A 64 -5.75 8.34 6.49
CA SER A 64 -5.80 8.33 7.97
C SER A 64 -4.58 7.66 8.60
N TYR A 65 -3.61 7.28 7.77
CA TYR A 65 -2.39 6.63 8.20
C TYR A 65 -1.16 7.42 7.75
N ILE A 66 -0.10 7.36 8.56
CA ILE A 66 1.22 7.88 8.24
C ILE A 66 2.26 6.77 8.22
N ASP A 67 3.21 6.90 7.30
CA ASP A 67 4.46 6.16 7.26
C ASP A 67 5.59 7.08 7.78
N ILE A 68 6.21 6.71 8.90
CA ILE A 68 7.25 7.51 9.56
C ILE A 68 8.64 7.11 9.04
N TRP A 69 9.40 8.13 8.64
CA TRP A 69 10.74 7.98 8.06
C TRP A 69 11.80 8.61 8.96
N PRO A 70 13.01 8.02 9.04
CA PRO A 70 14.16 8.60 9.71
C PRO A 70 14.94 9.54 8.77
N LYS A 71 16.03 10.11 9.31
CA LYS A 71 17.12 10.67 8.48
C LYS A 71 17.62 9.62 7.51
N LYS A 72 17.96 9.93 6.26
CA LYS A 72 18.26 11.21 5.59
C LYS A 72 17.09 11.81 4.80
N HIS A 73 15.93 11.15 4.82
CA HIS A 73 14.77 11.49 3.99
C HIS A 73 13.78 12.37 4.73
N ALA A 74 13.73 12.22 6.05
CA ALA A 74 12.98 13.05 6.99
C ALA A 74 13.78 13.13 8.31
N ASN A 75 13.16 13.55 9.40
CA ASN A 75 13.66 13.29 10.75
C ASN A 75 12.55 12.88 11.73
N HIS A 76 11.41 12.41 11.21
CA HIS A 76 10.22 12.20 12.01
C HIS A 76 10.37 11.02 12.98
N ARG A 77 11.12 9.97 12.61
CA ARG A 77 11.43 8.88 13.55
C ARG A 77 12.28 9.37 14.73
N GLU A 78 13.22 10.29 14.49
CA GLU A 78 14.01 10.94 15.53
C GLU A 78 13.16 11.89 16.39
N GLN A 79 12.20 12.60 15.79
CA GLN A 79 11.23 13.40 16.56
C GLN A 79 10.39 12.50 17.50
N VAL A 80 9.91 11.36 16.99
CA VAL A 80 9.20 10.34 17.80
C VAL A 80 10.06 9.83 18.96
N GLU A 81 11.34 9.55 18.71
CA GLU A 81 12.27 9.13 19.76
C GLU A 81 12.47 10.22 20.82
N ALA A 82 12.68 11.46 20.39
CA ALA A 82 12.93 12.58 21.28
C ALA A 82 11.72 12.92 22.17
N MET A 83 10.49 12.80 21.65
CA MET A 83 9.26 13.04 22.42
C MET A 83 8.84 11.83 23.27
N GLY A 84 9.25 10.62 22.88
CA GLY A 84 8.82 9.38 23.50
C GLY A 84 7.48 8.86 22.97
N LEU A 85 7.28 7.55 23.08
CA LEU A 85 6.17 6.84 22.44
C LEU A 85 4.78 7.22 23.00
N ASP A 86 4.68 7.61 24.27
CA ASP A 86 3.41 8.07 24.87
C ASP A 86 2.99 9.42 24.28
N ALA A 87 3.90 10.39 24.23
CA ALA A 87 3.62 11.69 23.63
C ALA A 87 3.34 11.58 22.12
N PHE A 88 3.99 10.63 21.43
CA PHE A 88 3.68 10.35 20.04
C PHE A 88 2.27 9.78 19.86
N GLN A 89 1.81 8.89 20.74
CA GLN A 89 0.42 8.40 20.74
C GLN A 89 -0.57 9.57 20.92
N ASP A 90 -0.33 10.45 21.90
CA ASP A 90 -1.17 11.63 22.11
C ASP A 90 -1.22 12.55 20.87
N LEU A 91 -0.09 12.67 20.16
CA LEU A 91 0.00 13.48 18.95
C LEU A 91 -0.76 12.86 17.76
N LEU A 92 -0.72 11.54 17.61
CA LEU A 92 -1.53 10.79 16.64
C LEU A 92 -3.03 10.97 16.94
N ASP A 93 -3.43 10.83 18.20
CA ASP A 93 -4.82 10.94 18.63
C ASP A 93 -5.36 12.37 18.45
N LYS A 94 -4.56 13.38 18.77
CA LYS A 94 -4.87 14.82 18.57
C LYS A 94 -5.28 15.12 17.12
N HIS A 95 -4.64 14.47 16.15
CA HIS A 95 -4.88 14.71 14.72
C HIS A 95 -5.74 13.65 14.04
N HIS A 96 -6.23 12.67 14.79
CA HIS A 96 -6.98 11.52 14.26
C HIS A 96 -6.21 10.75 13.17
N VAL A 97 -4.90 10.60 13.36
CA VAL A 97 -4.00 9.86 12.47
C VAL A 97 -3.53 8.59 13.17
N ARG A 98 -3.26 7.53 12.43
CA ARG A 98 -2.69 6.28 12.95
C ARG A 98 -1.33 5.99 12.32
N LEU A 99 -0.43 5.39 13.08
CA LEU A 99 0.81 4.87 12.51
C LEU A 99 0.48 3.63 11.66
N GLY A 100 0.67 3.71 10.35
CA GLY A 100 0.50 2.57 9.46
C GLY A 100 1.80 1.82 9.26
N MET A 101 2.89 2.56 9.04
CA MET A 101 4.16 2.01 8.58
C MET A 101 5.37 2.71 9.20
N LEU A 102 6.50 1.98 9.19
CA LEU A 102 7.82 2.54 9.43
C LEU A 102 8.73 2.16 8.27
N THR A 103 9.43 3.14 7.69
CA THR A 103 10.33 2.89 6.57
C THR A 103 11.79 3.14 6.96
N HIS A 104 12.64 2.12 6.83
CA HIS A 104 14.02 2.07 7.34
C HIS A 104 15.02 1.48 6.34
N TYR A 105 15.41 2.25 5.32
CA TYR A 105 16.53 1.89 4.43
C TYR A 105 17.90 1.95 5.11
N ASP A 106 18.02 2.73 6.18
CA ASP A 106 19.24 2.91 6.95
C ASP A 106 19.63 1.65 7.74
N LEU A 107 18.63 0.91 8.23
CA LEU A 107 18.83 -0.35 8.96
C LEU A 107 19.06 -1.53 8.00
N GLY A 108 18.44 -1.48 6.82
CA GLY A 108 18.42 -2.60 5.88
C GLY A 108 17.49 -3.72 6.35
N PRO A 109 17.38 -4.80 5.57
CA PRO A 109 16.32 -5.80 5.76
C PRO A 109 16.51 -6.70 6.99
N PHE A 110 17.69 -6.69 7.61
CA PHE A 110 18.09 -7.63 8.66
C PHE A 110 18.08 -7.05 10.08
N LYS A 111 17.68 -5.78 10.26
CA LYS A 111 17.79 -5.07 11.55
C LYS A 111 16.49 -4.34 11.95
N LEU A 112 15.35 -4.84 11.49
CA LEU A 112 14.05 -4.20 11.64
C LEU A 112 13.32 -4.55 12.95
N GLN A 113 13.84 -5.48 13.77
CA GLN A 113 13.11 -6.10 14.87
C GLN A 113 12.67 -5.12 15.96
N GLU A 114 13.50 -4.14 16.31
CA GLU A 114 13.10 -3.12 17.29
C GLU A 114 12.00 -2.22 16.72
N GLU A 115 12.07 -1.88 15.43
CA GLU A 115 11.03 -1.09 14.76
C GLU A 115 9.72 -1.88 14.59
N MET A 116 9.78 -3.21 14.42
CA MET A 116 8.58 -4.07 14.45
C MET A 116 7.85 -3.97 15.79
N LYS A 117 8.59 -3.96 16.92
CA LYS A 117 8.00 -3.81 18.26
C LYS A 117 7.39 -2.42 18.44
N VAL A 118 8.09 -1.38 17.99
CA VAL A 118 7.58 0.00 18.01
C VAL A 118 6.29 0.06 17.18
N LEU A 119 6.30 -0.41 15.94
CA LEU A 119 5.13 -0.39 15.04
C LEU A 119 3.93 -1.14 15.65
N SER A 120 4.18 -2.33 16.20
CA SER A 120 3.13 -3.19 16.78
C SER A 120 2.43 -2.53 17.96
N ARG A 121 3.16 -1.75 18.77
CA ARG A 121 2.58 -0.96 19.87
C ARG A 121 1.48 -0.01 19.38
N PHE A 122 1.64 0.56 18.19
CA PHE A 122 0.67 1.49 17.59
C PHE A 122 -0.36 0.79 16.68
N GLY A 123 -0.33 -0.55 16.60
CA GLY A 123 -1.20 -1.33 15.73
C GLY A 123 -0.91 -1.18 14.23
N GLY A 124 0.26 -0.65 13.87
CA GLY A 124 0.71 -0.53 12.49
C GLY A 124 1.01 -1.91 11.86
N LYS A 125 1.23 -1.94 10.53
CA LYS A 125 1.20 -3.19 9.77
C LYS A 125 2.45 -3.51 8.98
N ILE A 126 3.16 -2.53 8.44
CA ILE A 126 4.30 -2.79 7.53
C ILE A 126 5.54 -2.04 7.99
N VAL A 127 6.67 -2.75 8.09
CA VAL A 127 8.00 -2.13 8.15
C VAL A 127 8.66 -2.29 6.78
N ILE A 128 9.10 -1.20 6.17
CA ILE A 128 9.74 -1.21 4.85
C ILE A 128 11.26 -1.09 4.96
N SER A 129 11.95 -1.81 4.07
CA SER A 129 13.37 -1.57 3.72
C SER A 129 13.59 -1.94 2.25
N GLY A 130 14.76 -1.59 1.71
CA GLY A 130 15.28 -2.24 0.50
C GLY A 130 15.89 -3.60 0.81
N SER A 131 16.23 -4.37 -0.23
CA SER A 131 17.04 -5.59 -0.07
C SER A 131 18.53 -5.25 0.06
N ARG A 132 19.37 -6.26 0.34
CA ARG A 132 20.82 -6.12 0.12
C ARG A 132 21.14 -5.98 -1.37
N ARG A 133 22.40 -5.67 -1.72
CA ARG A 133 22.89 -5.71 -3.11
C ARG A 133 23.01 -7.14 -3.63
N ALA A 134 22.94 -7.29 -4.95
CA ALA A 134 23.28 -8.55 -5.63
C ALA A 134 24.76 -8.90 -5.43
N LYS A 135 25.06 -10.20 -5.27
CA LYS A 135 26.39 -10.77 -5.01
C LYS A 135 26.99 -11.50 -6.22
N GLY A 136 26.23 -11.71 -7.28
CA GLY A 136 26.69 -12.46 -8.47
C GLY A 136 25.76 -12.33 -9.67
N GLU A 137 26.06 -13.10 -10.72
CA GLU A 137 25.31 -13.06 -11.99
C GLU A 137 24.05 -13.94 -11.98
N ASP A 138 24.02 -15.01 -11.17
CA ASP A 138 22.82 -15.85 -11.01
C ASP A 138 21.82 -15.18 -10.05
N LEU A 139 21.01 -14.30 -10.64
CA LEU A 139 20.01 -13.52 -9.93
C LEU A 139 19.00 -14.40 -9.18
N LYS A 140 18.55 -15.52 -9.78
CA LYS A 140 17.54 -16.40 -9.17
C LYS A 140 18.11 -17.11 -7.94
N ALA A 141 19.33 -17.62 -8.04
CA ALA A 141 20.01 -18.22 -6.89
C ALA A 141 20.26 -17.20 -5.77
N ASP A 142 20.63 -15.97 -6.13
CA ASP A 142 20.90 -14.91 -5.16
C ASP A 142 19.62 -14.45 -4.43
N VAL A 143 18.50 -14.32 -5.15
CA VAL A 143 17.16 -14.06 -4.55
C VAL A 143 16.77 -15.19 -3.60
N LYS A 144 16.96 -16.45 -4.00
CA LYS A 144 16.70 -17.60 -3.12
C LYS A 144 17.56 -17.54 -1.86
N GLN A 145 18.85 -17.23 -1.97
CA GLN A 145 19.72 -17.08 -0.81
C GLN A 145 19.28 -15.93 0.09
N PHE A 146 18.85 -14.80 -0.48
CA PHE A 146 18.32 -13.69 0.30
C PHE A 146 17.06 -14.08 1.09
N LEU A 147 16.14 -14.84 0.49
CA LEU A 147 14.96 -15.35 1.20
C LEU A 147 15.34 -16.31 2.35
N GLU A 148 16.35 -17.15 2.17
CA GLU A 148 16.90 -17.98 3.25
C GLU A 148 17.50 -17.13 4.39
N GLU A 149 18.25 -16.07 4.06
CA GLU A 149 18.77 -15.10 5.04
C GLU A 149 17.63 -14.37 5.77
N MET A 150 16.49 -14.14 5.10
CA MET A 150 15.32 -13.44 5.66
C MET A 150 14.50 -14.27 6.66
N LYS A 151 14.58 -15.61 6.64
CA LYS A 151 13.76 -16.49 7.50
C LYS A 151 13.70 -16.09 8.98
N PRO A 152 14.81 -15.86 9.70
CA PRO A 152 14.75 -15.43 11.11
C PRO A 152 14.10 -14.06 11.29
N HIS A 153 14.15 -13.18 10.29
CA HIS A 153 13.53 -11.86 10.33
C HIS A 153 12.02 -11.94 10.07
N VAL A 154 11.61 -12.80 9.14
CA VAL A 154 10.19 -13.08 8.88
C VAL A 154 9.54 -13.73 10.10
N ALA A 155 10.20 -14.69 10.76
CA ALA A 155 9.71 -15.27 12.01
C ALA A 155 9.49 -14.20 13.10
N ALA A 156 10.40 -13.24 13.23
CA ALA A 156 10.22 -12.11 14.15
C ALA A 156 9.03 -11.22 13.74
N ALA A 157 8.81 -11.00 12.44
CA ALA A 157 7.67 -10.24 11.94
C ALA A 157 6.33 -10.96 12.23
N GLU A 158 6.30 -12.29 12.08
CA GLU A 158 5.17 -13.16 12.43
C GLU A 158 4.82 -13.04 13.92
N GLU A 159 5.82 -13.13 14.81
CA GLU A 159 5.63 -12.98 16.27
C GLU A 159 5.03 -11.62 16.65
N GLN A 160 5.38 -10.57 15.90
CA GLN A 160 4.88 -9.21 16.14
C GLN A 160 3.56 -8.92 15.38
N GLY A 161 3.13 -9.81 14.49
CA GLY A 161 1.92 -9.58 13.68
C GLY A 161 2.07 -8.48 12.63
N VAL A 162 3.28 -8.23 12.14
CA VAL A 162 3.61 -7.21 11.12
C VAL A 162 4.20 -7.83 9.87
N ILE A 163 4.25 -7.06 8.79
CA ILE A 163 4.78 -7.48 7.48
C ILE A 163 6.10 -6.75 7.22
N ILE A 164 7.09 -7.46 6.68
CA ILE A 164 8.28 -6.84 6.08
C ILE A 164 8.00 -6.54 4.61
N GLY A 165 7.97 -5.26 4.24
CA GLY A 165 7.93 -4.84 2.85
C GLY A 165 9.34 -4.63 2.29
N ILE A 166 9.72 -5.40 1.27
CA ILE A 166 10.97 -5.19 0.53
C ILE A 166 10.67 -4.32 -0.70
N GLU A 167 11.20 -3.11 -0.73
CA GLU A 167 11.07 -2.24 -1.90
C GLU A 167 11.95 -2.73 -3.05
N ASN A 168 11.41 -2.74 -4.27
CA ASN A 168 12.25 -2.78 -5.45
C ASN A 168 12.96 -1.43 -5.63
N HIS A 169 14.27 -1.41 -5.38
CA HIS A 169 15.03 -0.16 -5.33
C HIS A 169 16.28 -0.25 -6.22
N GLY A 170 16.69 0.89 -6.79
CA GLY A 170 17.88 0.96 -7.64
C GLY A 170 19.17 0.48 -6.94
N ASN A 171 19.98 -0.34 -7.63
CA ASN A 171 21.18 -1.02 -7.13
C ASN A 171 20.95 -2.05 -6.01
N ALA A 172 19.71 -2.50 -5.80
CA ALA A 172 19.38 -3.55 -4.84
C ALA A 172 19.25 -4.90 -5.57
N LEU A 173 19.27 -6.01 -4.81
CA LEU A 173 18.99 -7.34 -5.35
C LEU A 173 17.57 -7.43 -5.90
N ILE A 174 16.59 -6.87 -5.19
CA ILE A 174 15.23 -6.72 -5.67
C ILE A 174 15.15 -5.34 -6.34
N GLU A 175 15.22 -5.33 -7.67
CA GLU A 175 15.27 -4.10 -8.49
C GLU A 175 14.57 -4.34 -9.82
N SER A 176 14.96 -5.42 -10.51
CA SER A 176 14.50 -5.73 -11.86
C SER A 176 13.17 -6.50 -11.87
N PRO A 177 12.44 -6.48 -13.00
CA PRO A 177 11.26 -7.33 -13.24
C PRO A 177 11.48 -8.81 -12.87
N ASP A 178 12.65 -9.38 -13.18
CA ASP A 178 12.93 -10.78 -12.91
C ASP A 178 13.20 -11.04 -11.43
N SER A 179 13.95 -10.16 -10.75
CA SER A 179 14.17 -10.29 -9.30
C SER A 179 12.87 -10.21 -8.50
N LEU A 180 11.93 -9.35 -8.94
CA LEU A 180 10.59 -9.23 -8.37
C LEU A 180 9.80 -10.53 -8.49
N ARG A 181 9.78 -11.14 -9.67
CA ARG A 181 9.11 -12.43 -9.91
C ARG A 181 9.73 -13.54 -9.08
N TYR A 182 11.06 -13.66 -9.08
CA TYR A 182 11.75 -14.69 -8.30
C TYR A 182 11.52 -14.54 -6.79
N PHE A 183 11.40 -13.30 -6.32
CA PHE A 183 11.11 -13.02 -4.92
C PHE A 183 9.66 -13.38 -4.59
N ALA A 184 8.70 -12.95 -5.41
CA ALA A 184 7.29 -13.30 -5.24
C ALA A 184 7.05 -14.82 -5.25
N ASP A 185 7.67 -15.53 -6.20
CA ASP A 185 7.58 -16.99 -6.33
C ASP A 185 8.21 -17.74 -5.15
N GLY A 186 9.20 -17.13 -4.48
CA GLY A 186 9.97 -17.76 -3.41
C GLY A 186 9.47 -17.47 -1.99
N ILE A 187 8.51 -16.56 -1.82
CA ILE A 187 7.95 -16.23 -0.51
C ILE A 187 6.89 -17.28 -0.11
N ASP A 188 7.09 -17.87 1.07
CA ASP A 188 6.17 -18.85 1.68
C ASP A 188 5.35 -18.29 2.86
N SER A 189 5.61 -17.05 3.30
CA SER A 189 4.93 -16.40 4.45
C SER A 189 4.23 -15.11 4.04
N ASP A 190 3.08 -14.83 4.64
CA ASP A 190 2.33 -13.59 4.43
C ASP A 190 2.91 -12.40 5.22
N HIS A 191 3.94 -12.64 6.04
CA HIS A 191 4.65 -11.62 6.82
C HIS A 191 5.88 -11.03 6.11
N ILE A 192 6.03 -11.31 4.81
CA ILE A 192 6.99 -10.64 3.93
C ILE A 192 6.38 -10.45 2.55
N GLY A 193 6.68 -9.32 1.91
CA GLY A 193 6.20 -9.03 0.57
C GLY A 193 6.95 -7.90 -0.10
N ILE A 194 6.41 -7.45 -1.22
CA ILE A 194 6.99 -6.43 -2.10
C ILE A 194 6.32 -5.08 -1.82
N ALA A 195 7.14 -4.08 -1.49
CA ALA A 195 6.75 -2.68 -1.55
C ALA A 195 7.05 -2.14 -2.96
N PHE A 196 6.06 -2.16 -3.83
CA PHE A 196 6.26 -1.98 -5.26
C PHE A 196 6.39 -0.50 -5.64
N ALA A 197 7.55 -0.13 -6.19
CA ALA A 197 7.91 1.20 -6.63
C ALA A 197 8.14 1.25 -8.16
N PRO A 198 7.14 1.71 -8.95
CA PRO A 198 7.26 1.82 -10.41
C PRO A 198 8.39 2.72 -10.89
N TYR A 199 8.80 3.72 -10.08
CA TYR A 199 9.92 4.64 -10.38
C TYR A 199 11.20 3.92 -10.82
N HIS A 200 11.47 2.73 -10.27
CA HIS A 200 12.68 1.95 -10.52
C HIS A 200 12.57 1.02 -11.74
N LEU A 201 11.43 0.99 -12.41
CA LEU A 201 11.15 0.12 -13.55
C LEU A 201 11.12 0.91 -14.87
N PRO A 202 11.17 0.24 -16.04
CA PRO A 202 10.81 0.87 -17.30
C PRO A 202 9.45 1.55 -17.16
N GLN A 203 9.36 2.82 -17.56
CA GLN A 203 8.13 3.62 -17.48
C GLN A 203 7.14 3.28 -18.61
N ASP A 204 6.79 2.00 -18.69
CA ASP A 204 5.80 1.44 -19.60
C ASP A 204 4.64 0.92 -18.75
N PRO A 205 3.43 1.54 -18.83
CA PRO A 205 2.28 1.14 -18.03
C PRO A 205 1.91 -0.33 -18.13
N GLU A 206 2.04 -0.95 -19.31
CA GLU A 206 1.65 -2.34 -19.53
C GLU A 206 2.65 -3.31 -18.89
N ILE A 207 3.94 -2.97 -18.93
CA ILE A 207 4.98 -3.74 -18.23
C ILE A 207 4.77 -3.66 -16.71
N ILE A 208 4.49 -2.47 -16.18
CA ILE A 208 4.23 -2.27 -14.76
C ILE A 208 2.97 -3.01 -14.32
N ALA A 209 1.88 -2.89 -15.09
CA ALA A 209 0.62 -3.60 -14.85
C ALA A 209 0.83 -5.12 -14.86
N LYS A 210 1.55 -5.65 -15.87
CA LYS A 210 1.86 -7.08 -15.94
C LYS A 210 2.66 -7.56 -14.73
N LEU A 211 3.60 -6.77 -14.24
CA LEU A 211 4.39 -7.10 -13.05
C LEU A 211 3.53 -7.13 -11.79
N ILE A 212 2.60 -6.19 -11.62
CA ILE A 212 1.62 -6.21 -10.53
C ILE A 212 0.81 -7.51 -10.57
N GLU A 213 0.34 -7.92 -11.75
CA GLU A 213 -0.35 -9.20 -11.91
C GLU A 213 0.53 -10.41 -11.62
N ASP A 214 1.81 -10.37 -12.01
CA ASP A 214 2.77 -11.45 -11.76
C ASP A 214 3.06 -11.65 -10.27
N ILE A 215 3.24 -10.55 -9.52
CA ILE A 215 3.54 -10.62 -8.09
C ILE A 215 2.28 -10.81 -7.23
N GLY A 216 1.12 -10.39 -7.75
CA GLY A 216 -0.20 -10.63 -7.18
C GLY A 216 -0.28 -10.33 -5.67
N PRO A 217 -0.68 -11.31 -4.83
CA PRO A 217 -0.87 -11.10 -3.40
C PRO A 217 0.42 -10.80 -2.63
N ARG A 218 1.60 -10.95 -3.26
CA ARG A 218 2.88 -10.56 -2.65
C ARG A 218 3.11 -9.05 -2.71
N LEU A 219 2.29 -8.27 -3.42
CA LEU A 219 2.29 -6.80 -3.36
C LEU A 219 1.64 -6.36 -2.03
N VAL A 220 2.44 -5.85 -1.09
CA VAL A 220 1.96 -5.43 0.24
C VAL A 220 1.83 -3.92 0.37
N HIS A 221 2.61 -3.16 -0.41
CA HIS A 221 2.56 -1.70 -0.46
C HIS A 221 2.76 -1.22 -1.89
N PHE A 222 2.01 -0.21 -2.32
CA PHE A 222 2.15 0.40 -3.64
C PHE A 222 2.60 1.85 -3.53
N TYR A 223 3.77 2.17 -4.08
CA TYR A 223 4.17 3.55 -4.29
C TYR A 223 3.62 4.02 -5.64
N ALA A 224 2.64 4.93 -5.64
CA ALA A 224 2.23 5.65 -6.83
C ALA A 224 3.30 6.71 -7.15
N TRP A 225 4.35 6.26 -7.84
CA TRP A 225 5.60 7.01 -8.07
C TRP A 225 6.09 6.83 -9.50
N GLU A 226 6.09 7.92 -10.27
CA GLU A 226 6.60 7.97 -11.63
C GLU A 226 8.09 8.33 -11.66
N HIS A 227 8.84 7.76 -12.59
CA HIS A 227 10.23 8.15 -12.82
C HIS A 227 10.33 9.63 -13.20
N GLY A 228 11.26 10.34 -12.57
CA GLY A 228 11.52 11.73 -12.88
C GLY A 228 13.00 12.08 -12.77
N LEU A 229 13.40 13.11 -13.49
CA LEU A 229 14.80 13.59 -13.53
C LEU A 229 15.31 14.16 -12.20
N GLY A 230 14.39 14.46 -11.27
CA GLY A 230 14.63 15.23 -10.06
C GLY A 230 14.92 14.43 -8.80
N SER A 231 14.97 13.09 -8.84
CA SER A 231 15.16 12.29 -7.62
C SER A 231 16.65 12.05 -7.28
N HIS A 232 17.59 12.28 -8.20
CA HIS A 232 19.03 12.07 -7.94
C HIS A 232 19.89 13.32 -8.22
N LYS A 233 19.33 14.30 -8.93
CA LYS A 233 20.01 15.55 -9.30
C LYS A 233 19.09 16.71 -9.00
N LYS A 234 19.63 17.79 -8.45
CA LYS A 234 18.86 19.02 -8.19
C LYS A 234 18.35 19.56 -9.53
N MET A 235 17.06 19.82 -9.62
CA MET A 235 16.40 20.28 -10.85
C MET A 235 15.45 21.44 -10.55
N PRO A 236 14.99 22.19 -11.56
CA PRO A 236 13.85 23.08 -11.40
C PRO A 236 12.66 22.33 -10.78
N LYS A 237 11.99 22.95 -9.81
CA LYS A 237 10.93 22.28 -9.02
C LYS A 237 9.86 21.64 -9.89
N VAL A 238 9.44 22.31 -10.97
CA VAL A 238 8.47 21.77 -11.94
C VAL A 238 8.88 20.41 -12.54
N LEU A 239 10.19 20.15 -12.71
CA LEU A 239 10.69 18.86 -13.18
C LEU A 239 10.81 17.83 -12.06
N GLU A 240 11.12 18.25 -10.84
CA GLU A 240 11.11 17.34 -9.67
C GLU A 240 9.71 16.80 -9.39
N MET A 241 8.70 17.65 -9.51
CA MET A 241 7.29 17.32 -9.26
C MET A 241 6.70 16.35 -10.27
N LYS A 242 7.31 16.17 -11.46
CA LYS A 242 6.85 15.18 -12.46
C LYS A 242 6.88 13.73 -11.96
N GLN A 243 7.54 13.46 -10.83
CA GLN A 243 7.49 12.16 -10.17
C GLN A 243 6.11 11.81 -9.59
N LEU A 244 5.27 12.82 -9.33
CA LEU A 244 3.93 12.61 -8.78
C LEU A 244 2.93 12.23 -9.87
N PRO A 245 1.96 11.33 -9.57
CA PRO A 245 0.84 11.04 -10.47
C PRO A 245 0.12 12.32 -10.90
N GLY A 246 -0.16 12.47 -12.20
CA GLY A 246 -0.85 13.64 -12.77
C GLY A 246 0.01 14.90 -12.92
N TYR A 247 1.30 14.82 -12.58
CA TYR A 247 2.30 15.85 -12.90
C TYR A 247 3.24 15.41 -14.03
N GLY A 248 3.54 14.11 -14.09
CA GLY A 248 4.31 13.48 -15.16
C GLY A 248 3.43 12.99 -16.32
N GLU A 249 3.99 12.09 -17.11
CA GLU A 249 3.41 11.58 -18.36
C GLU A 249 2.99 10.10 -18.26
N LEU A 250 3.29 9.41 -17.15
CA LEU A 250 2.91 8.01 -16.96
C LEU A 250 1.39 7.86 -16.85
N ASP A 251 0.81 7.02 -17.72
CA ASP A 251 -0.60 6.63 -17.63
C ASP A 251 -0.78 5.60 -16.51
N PHE A 252 -1.49 5.99 -15.45
CA PHE A 252 -1.76 5.11 -14.31
C PHE A 252 -2.97 4.19 -14.56
N VAL A 253 -3.76 4.37 -15.62
CA VAL A 253 -4.97 3.54 -15.84
C VAL A 253 -4.64 2.04 -15.92
N PRO A 254 -3.66 1.55 -16.71
CA PRO A 254 -3.33 0.13 -16.76
C PRO A 254 -2.82 -0.40 -15.42
N ILE A 255 -2.04 0.42 -14.70
CA ILE A 255 -1.46 0.09 -13.40
C ILE A 255 -2.57 -0.12 -12.35
N LEU A 256 -3.50 0.83 -12.27
CA LEU A 256 -4.63 0.73 -11.35
C LEU A 256 -5.61 -0.39 -11.75
N ALA A 257 -5.77 -0.68 -13.04
CA ALA A 257 -6.55 -1.82 -13.51
C ALA A 257 -5.94 -3.15 -13.04
N ALA A 258 -4.61 -3.28 -13.05
CA ALA A 258 -3.92 -4.45 -12.50
C ALA A 258 -4.10 -4.56 -10.98
N LEU A 259 -3.99 -3.46 -10.23
CA LEU A 259 -4.26 -3.44 -8.78
C LEU A 259 -5.70 -3.90 -8.48
N LYS A 260 -6.69 -3.39 -9.24
CA LYS A 260 -8.09 -3.83 -9.15
C LYS A 260 -8.21 -5.32 -9.45
N LYS A 261 -7.56 -5.82 -10.51
CA LYS A 261 -7.63 -7.22 -10.94
C LYS A 261 -7.08 -8.19 -9.89
N ILE A 262 -6.04 -7.82 -9.16
CA ILE A 262 -5.49 -8.64 -8.08
C ILE A 262 -6.23 -8.45 -6.74
N ASN A 263 -7.30 -7.65 -6.71
CA ASN A 263 -8.03 -7.23 -5.50
C ASN A 263 -7.09 -6.64 -4.45
N TYR A 264 -6.20 -5.74 -4.88
CA TYR A 264 -5.26 -5.10 -3.98
C TYR A 264 -5.98 -4.34 -2.85
N ALA A 265 -5.63 -4.65 -1.61
CA ALA A 265 -6.22 -4.04 -0.41
C ALA A 265 -5.15 -3.50 0.55
N GLY A 266 -3.91 -3.35 0.07
CA GLY A 266 -2.83 -2.71 0.83
C GLY A 266 -2.82 -1.19 0.65
N TRP A 267 -1.87 -0.54 1.30
CA TRP A 267 -1.76 0.91 1.23
C TRP A 267 -1.10 1.41 -0.06
N THR A 268 -1.66 2.48 -0.61
CA THR A 268 -1.10 3.28 -1.69
C THR A 268 -0.48 4.57 -1.15
N SER A 269 0.79 4.81 -1.44
CA SER A 269 1.51 6.05 -1.12
C SER A 269 1.71 6.86 -2.40
N ILE A 270 1.16 8.07 -2.45
CA ILE A 270 1.48 9.06 -3.50
C ILE A 270 2.86 9.62 -3.17
N PHE A 271 3.83 9.40 -4.06
CA PHE A 271 5.21 9.44 -3.63
C PHE A 271 6.14 10.14 -4.62
N MET A 272 7.13 10.83 -4.07
CA MET A 272 8.31 11.31 -4.78
C MET A 272 9.43 11.61 -3.79
N HIS A 273 10.63 11.85 -4.30
CA HIS A 273 11.67 12.45 -3.49
C HIS A 273 12.17 13.79 -4.05
N PRO A 274 12.45 14.78 -3.16
CA PRO A 274 13.14 16.00 -3.54
C PRO A 274 14.66 15.81 -3.54
N VAL A 275 15.39 16.76 -4.15
CA VAL A 275 16.85 16.83 -4.06
C VAL A 275 17.30 18.22 -3.59
N PRO A 276 18.09 18.33 -2.50
CA PRO A 276 18.60 17.25 -1.63
C PRO A 276 17.49 16.49 -0.89
N ARG A 277 17.82 15.33 -0.31
CA ARG A 277 16.93 14.60 0.61
C ARG A 277 16.79 15.36 1.94
N GLY A 278 15.71 15.12 2.67
CA GLY A 278 15.45 15.74 3.99
C GLY A 278 14.76 17.11 3.93
N ILE A 279 14.47 17.63 2.74
CA ILE A 279 13.63 18.84 2.57
C ILE A 279 12.21 18.43 2.17
N PRO A 280 11.18 19.24 2.48
CA PRO A 280 9.85 18.99 1.95
C PRO A 280 9.82 19.15 0.42
N ILE A 281 8.89 18.44 -0.24
CA ILE A 281 8.79 18.50 -1.72
C ILE A 281 8.37 19.89 -2.21
N LEU A 282 7.65 20.64 -1.37
CA LEU A 282 7.23 22.02 -1.55
C LEU A 282 7.46 22.83 -0.25
N PRO A 283 7.48 24.17 -0.28
CA PRO A 283 7.97 24.98 0.84
C PRO A 283 7.22 24.79 2.17
N THR A 284 5.92 24.54 2.13
CA THR A 284 5.08 24.40 3.33
C THR A 284 4.32 23.07 3.35
N ALA A 285 3.92 22.62 4.55
CA ALA A 285 3.12 21.41 4.72
C ALA A 285 1.80 21.48 3.94
N ALA A 286 1.13 22.65 3.93
CA ALA A 286 -0.10 22.85 3.16
C ALA A 286 0.12 22.73 1.63
N GLU A 287 1.23 23.24 1.10
CA GLU A 287 1.56 23.10 -0.32
C GLU A 287 1.90 21.65 -0.69
N VAL A 288 2.66 20.94 0.16
CA VAL A 288 2.92 19.50 0.01
C VAL A 288 1.61 18.72 -0.06
N THR A 289 0.71 19.00 0.87
CA THR A 289 -0.63 18.38 0.98
C THR A 289 -1.47 18.64 -0.26
N ALA A 290 -1.49 19.89 -0.75
CA ALA A 290 -2.21 20.23 -1.97
C ALA A 290 -1.70 19.46 -3.19
N ALA A 291 -0.38 19.25 -3.29
CA ALA A 291 0.20 18.44 -4.36
C ALA A 291 -0.20 16.95 -4.26
N ILE A 292 -0.17 16.38 -3.05
CA ILE A 292 -0.63 15.01 -2.80
C ILE A 292 -2.12 14.87 -3.14
N SER A 293 -2.97 15.80 -2.69
CA SER A 293 -4.41 15.77 -2.96
C SER A 293 -4.74 15.88 -4.45
N ARG A 294 -3.99 16.71 -5.21
CA ARG A 294 -4.12 16.77 -6.67
C ARG A 294 -3.77 15.43 -7.33
N SER A 295 -2.69 14.79 -6.90
CA SER A 295 -2.32 13.47 -7.43
C SER A 295 -3.33 12.40 -7.06
N ARG A 296 -3.95 12.47 -5.88
CA ARG A 296 -5.06 11.60 -5.49
C ARG A 296 -6.25 11.76 -6.45
N GLU A 297 -6.69 13.00 -6.69
CA GLU A 297 -7.78 13.28 -7.63
C GLU A 297 -7.49 12.70 -9.02
N TYR A 298 -6.26 12.84 -9.53
CA TYR A 298 -5.85 12.20 -10.77
C TYR A 298 -5.97 10.66 -10.74
N LEU A 299 -5.57 10.01 -9.64
CA LEU A 299 -5.70 8.57 -9.50
C LEU A 299 -7.18 8.12 -9.44
N GLU A 300 -8.04 8.88 -8.75
CA GLU A 300 -9.49 8.62 -8.74
C GLU A 300 -10.11 8.76 -10.13
N ASP A 301 -9.73 9.80 -10.89
CA ASP A 301 -10.14 9.97 -12.29
C ASP A 301 -9.65 8.79 -13.17
N CYS A 302 -8.45 8.28 -12.90
CA CYS A 302 -7.95 7.06 -13.55
C CYS A 302 -8.81 5.84 -13.19
N LEU A 303 -9.23 5.67 -11.93
CA LEU A 303 -10.12 4.58 -11.51
C LEU A 303 -11.49 4.66 -12.18
N ASP A 304 -12.07 5.85 -12.31
CA ASP A 304 -13.33 6.10 -13.02
C ASP A 304 -13.27 5.66 -14.50
N ARG A 305 -12.07 5.68 -15.10
CA ARG A 305 -11.84 5.26 -16.49
C ARG A 305 -11.67 3.75 -16.66
N ILE A 306 -11.47 3.00 -15.56
CA ILE A 306 -11.37 1.54 -15.59
C ILE A 306 -12.78 0.96 -15.70
N ARG A 307 -13.09 0.45 -16.89
CA ARG A 307 -14.38 -0.21 -17.20
C ARG A 307 -14.60 -1.47 -16.37
#